data_AF-C3ZYC2-F1
#
_entry.id   AF-C3ZYC2-F1
#
_cell.length_a   1.000
_cell.length_b   1.000
_cell.length_c   1.000
_cell.angle_alpha   90.00
_cell.angle_beta   90.00
_cell.angle_gamma   90.00
#
_symmetry.space_group_name_H-M   'P 1'
#
loop_
_entity.id
_entity.type
_entity.pdbx_description
1 polymer ?
#
loop_
_entity_poly.entity_id
_entity_poly.type
_entity_poly.pdbx_seq_one_letter_code
_entity_poly.pdbx_strand_id
1 'polypeptide(L)' 'MIDVDNCTPGACENGGTCIDGIDTFSCLCPPGFKGEQCQTCEFNNTRYFTM' A
#
# COMPACT_ATOMS: atom_id res chain seq x y z
N MET A 1 14.84 17.25 -10.81
CA MET A 1 13.93 16.20 -10.34
C MET A 1 13.31 16.81 -9.11
N ILE A 2 12.06 17.25 -9.23
CA ILE A 2 11.34 17.85 -8.11
C ILE A 2 10.79 16.66 -7.35
N ASP A 3 11.19 16.50 -6.09
CA ASP A 3 10.56 15.53 -5.20
C ASP A 3 9.17 16.06 -4.89
N VAL A 4 8.20 15.63 -5.69
CA VAL A 4 6.78 15.92 -5.43
C VAL A 4 6.38 14.90 -4.38
N ASP A 5 6.05 15.37 -3.17
CA ASP A 5 5.48 14.52 -2.14
C ASP A 5 4.17 13.93 -2.66
N ASN A 6 4.26 12.69 -3.13
CA ASN A 6 3.15 11.95 -3.68
C ASN A 6 2.39 11.22 -2.56
N CYS A 7 2.93 11.22 -1.33
CA CYS A 7 2.32 10.65 -0.15
C CYS A 7 1.30 11.59 0.50
N THR A 8 0.24 11.86 -0.23
CA THR A 8 -0.91 12.61 0.28
C THR A 8 -1.77 11.78 1.24
N PRO A 9 -2.53 12.42 2.16
CA PRO A 9 -3.51 11.71 2.99
C PRO A 9 -4.53 10.97 2.10
N GLY A 10 -4.54 9.63 2.18
CA GLY A 10 -5.34 8.76 1.32
C GLY A 10 -4.61 8.17 0.10
N ALA A 11 -3.31 8.45 -0.08
CA ALA A 11 -2.51 7.83 -1.14
C ALA A 11 -2.42 6.31 -0.99
N CYS A 12 -2.38 5.82 0.25
CA CYS A 12 -2.47 4.40 0.59
C CYS A 12 -3.66 4.16 1.53
N GLU A 13 -4.56 3.29 1.11
CA GLU A 13 -5.76 2.89 1.83
C GLU A 13 -5.47 1.75 2.82
N ASN A 14 -6.45 1.46 3.69
CA ASN A 14 -6.45 0.29 4.59
C ASN A 14 -5.21 0.15 5.50
N GLY A 15 -4.60 1.27 5.89
CA GLY A 15 -3.40 1.27 6.74
C GLY A 15 -2.11 0.94 5.99
N GLY A 16 -2.10 1.08 4.65
CA GLY A 16 -0.88 1.04 3.86
C GLY A 16 0.12 2.14 4.24
N THR A 17 1.41 1.83 4.21
CA THR A 17 2.48 2.82 4.43
C THR A 17 2.92 3.38 3.08
N CYS A 18 2.79 4.69 2.91
CA CYS A 18 3.26 5.36 1.70
C CYS A 18 4.78 5.55 1.74
N ILE A 19 5.44 5.16 0.65
CA ILE A 19 6.85 5.40 0.40
C ILE A 19 6.94 6.37 -0.77
N ASP A 20 7.42 7.57 -0.47
CA ASP A 20 7.70 8.58 -1.48
C ASP A 20 8.95 8.21 -2.29
N GLY A 21 8.91 8.47 -3.59
CA GLY A 21 9.97 8.17 -4.53
C GLY A 21 10.13 9.28 -5.55
N ILE A 22 11.22 9.22 -6.33
CA ILE A 22 11.50 10.27 -7.32
C ILE A 22 10.45 10.21 -8.43
N ASP A 23 9.60 11.24 -8.51
CA ASP A 23 8.46 11.36 -9.44
C ASP A 23 7.40 10.22 -9.31
N THR A 24 7.37 9.49 -8.20
CA THR A 24 6.41 8.39 -7.99
C THR A 24 6.17 8.12 -6.50
N PHE A 25 5.17 7.31 -6.17
CA PHE A 25 5.01 6.74 -4.83
C PHE A 25 4.76 5.25 -4.90
N SER A 26 5.00 4.55 -3.80
CA SER A 26 4.69 3.14 -3.65
C SER A 26 4.05 2.89 -2.29
N CYS A 27 2.97 2.12 -2.26
CA CYS A 27 2.33 1.73 -1.02
C CYS A 27 2.81 0.35 -0.55
N LEU A 28 3.30 0.29 0.68
CA LEU A 28 3.47 -0.97 1.40
C LEU A 28 2.15 -1.39 2.02
N CYS A 29 1.50 -2.38 1.40
CA CYS A 29 0.23 -2.88 1.88
C CYS A 29 0.40 -3.87 3.02
N PRO A 30 -0.42 -3.76 4.09
CA PRO A 30 -0.46 -4.78 5.13
C PRO A 30 -0.94 -6.13 4.56
N PRO A 31 -0.61 -7.24 5.25
CA PRO A 31 -1.03 -8.57 4.83
C PRO A 31 -2.55 -8.64 4.65
N GLY A 32 -3.02 -9.14 3.51
CA GLY A 32 -4.44 -9.21 3.15
C GLY A 32 -4.95 -8.04 2.31
N PHE A 33 -4.10 -7.04 2.00
CA PHE A 33 -4.42 -5.94 1.10
C PHE A 33 -3.48 -5.91 -0.10
N LYS A 34 -4.01 -5.52 -1.26
CA LYS A 34 -3.29 -5.41 -2.54
C LYS A 34 -3.85 -4.26 -3.38
N GLY A 35 -3.17 -3.98 -4.49
CA GLY A 35 -3.40 -2.82 -5.36
C GLY A 35 -2.35 -1.75 -5.13
N GLU A 36 -2.20 -0.83 -6.07
CA GLU A 36 -1.23 0.28 -5.99
C GLU A 36 -1.41 1.16 -4.75
N GLN A 37 -2.66 1.31 -4.29
CA GLN A 37 -3.02 2.07 -3.11
C GLN A 37 -3.52 1.18 -1.97
N CYS A 38 -3.27 -0.13 -2.02
CA CYS A 38 -3.82 -1.08 -1.03
C CYS A 38 -5.35 -1.06 -0.93
N GLN A 39 -6.03 -0.66 -2.00
CA GLN A 39 -7.49 -0.49 -2.02
C GLN A 39 -8.26 -1.82 -2.03
N THR A 40 -7.61 -2.91 -2.46
CA THR A 40 -8.25 -4.21 -2.61
C THR A 40 -7.91 -5.11 -1.43
N CYS A 41 -8.92 -5.57 -0.71
CA CYS A 41 -8.77 -6.59 0.33
C CYS A 41 -8.61 -7.97 -0.32
N GLU A 42 -7.37 -8.41 -0.60
CA GLU A 42 -7.09 -9.79 -1.00
C GLU A 42 -6.83 -10.69 0.22
N PHE A 43 -7.88 -10.91 1.02
CA PHE A 43 -7.96 -12.06 1.91
C PHE A 43 -8.17 -13.33 1.07
N ASN A 44 -7.17 -13.68 0.25
CA ASN A 44 -7.17 -14.94 -0.46
C ASN A 44 -7.22 -16.05 0.59
N ASN A 45 -8.32 -16.78 0.55
CA ASN A 45 -8.81 -17.74 1.54
C ASN A 45 -7.92 -18.98 1.67
N THR A 46 -6.63 -18.81 1.98
CA THR A 46 -5.72 -19.88 2.40
C THR A 46 -4.45 -19.27 3.02
N ARG A 47 -4.30 -19.42 4.35
CA ARG A 47 -3.05 -19.28 5.14
C ARG A 47 -2.91 -18.08 6.09
N TYR A 48 -3.97 -17.74 6.83
CA TYR A 48 -3.80 -17.57 8.30
C TYR A 48 -3.54 -18.92 8.98
N PHE A 49 -2.59 -19.69 8.46
CA PHE A 49 -2.19 -20.97 9.03
C PHE A 49 -0.70 -20.88 9.31
N THR A 50 -0.37 -20.20 10.39
CA THR A 50 0.81 -20.54 11.18
C THR A 50 0.43 -20.36 12.65
N MET A 51 -0.14 -21.46 13.15
CA MET A 51 -0.10 -22.00 14.53
C MET A 51 -0.60 -21.11 15.67
#